data_AF-A0AAQ3PZ37-F1
#
_entry.id   AF-A0AAQ3PZ37-F1
#
_cell.length_a   1.000
_cell.length_b   1.000
_cell.length_c   1.000
_cell.angle_alpha   90.00
_cell.angle_beta   90.00
_cell.angle_gamma   90.00
#
_symmetry.space_group_name_H-M   'P 1'
#
loop_
_entity.id
_entity.type
_entity.pdbx_description
1 polymer ?
#
loop_
_entity_poly.entity_id
_entity_poly.type
_entity_poly.pdbx_seq_one_letter_code
_entity_poly.pdbx_strand_id
1 'polypeptide(L)'
;LTEFPAARGSAAAAALPASANCGENLVLILDYGSQYTHLITRRVRQLGVLSLCVSSTVPLASLEALRPRTSILSGGPHSVWAMGAPAFPEGFLDFAASAGAHVLGICYGMQLLVQSLGGAIEPGEWQEYGKMDVEVTAPSSALYGEADAVKRQMVWMSHGDEVVRLPEGFEVVARSVQGSIAAIENREKRFYGLQYHPEVTHSPQGMETLCHFLFDVCGIKADWKMQDVLDEEIWTIQSMVGPDEHVTCALSGGVDSTVAATLVHKAIGDRLHCVFVDNGLLSDLPVTCVDASEQFLSNLKGIEDPEQKRKIIGLEFIAVFDGFAH
;
A
#
# COMPACT_ATOMS: atom_id res chain seq x y z
N LEU A 1 -9.36 -17.48 -36.36
CA LEU A 1 -9.31 -16.18 -37.10
C LEU A 1 -10.35 -15.30 -36.43
N THR A 2 -10.07 -14.62 -35.33
CA THR A 2 -8.97 -13.70 -35.06
C THR A 2 -8.58 -13.77 -33.58
N GLU A 3 -7.28 -13.68 -33.34
CA GLU A 3 -6.64 -13.69 -32.02
C GLU A 3 -7.02 -12.43 -31.23
N PHE A 4 -7.41 -12.60 -29.97
CA PHE A 4 -7.39 -11.52 -28.99
C PHE A 4 -5.93 -11.22 -28.68
N PRO A 5 -5.44 -9.98 -28.86
CA PRO A 5 -4.09 -9.64 -28.44
C PRO A 5 -4.04 -9.70 -26.92
N ALA A 6 -3.12 -10.52 -26.41
CA ALA A 6 -2.76 -10.59 -25.01
C ALA A 6 -2.60 -9.17 -24.45
N ALA A 7 -3.35 -8.88 -23.38
CA ALA A 7 -3.20 -7.66 -22.60
C ALA A 7 -1.71 -7.50 -22.25
N ARG A 8 -1.09 -6.46 -22.83
CA ARG A 8 0.27 -6.07 -22.50
C ARG A 8 0.33 -5.80 -21.00
N GLY A 9 1.30 -6.42 -20.33
CA GLY A 9 1.58 -6.20 -18.93
C GLY A 9 1.98 -4.73 -18.64
N SER A 10 2.08 -4.46 -17.34
CA SER A 10 2.50 -3.20 -16.71
C SER A 10 1.40 -2.15 -16.48
N ALA A 11 0.44 -2.49 -15.63
CA ALA A 11 -0.31 -1.50 -14.85
C ALA A 11 0.08 -1.63 -13.37
N ALA A 12 1.22 -1.05 -12.98
CA ALA A 12 1.56 -0.71 -11.57
C ALA A 12 2.87 0.09 -11.40
N ALA A 13 3.46 0.64 -12.46
CA ALA A 13 4.37 1.77 -12.32
C ALA A 13 3.52 3.04 -12.44
N ALA A 14 2.78 3.37 -11.38
CA ALA A 14 2.32 4.75 -11.24
C ALA A 14 3.57 5.62 -11.36
N ALA A 15 3.59 6.54 -12.33
CA ALA A 15 4.72 7.41 -12.58
C ALA A 15 5.13 8.05 -11.25
N LEU A 16 6.31 7.69 -10.78
CA LEU A 16 6.88 8.24 -9.55
C LEU A 16 7.00 9.75 -9.75
N PRO A 17 6.62 10.58 -8.76
CA PRO A 17 6.74 12.02 -8.88
C PRO A 17 8.20 12.37 -9.19
N ALA A 18 8.42 12.97 -10.36
CA ALA A 18 9.75 13.32 -10.88
C ALA A 18 10.47 14.38 -10.03
N SER A 19 9.75 15.02 -9.11
CA SER A 19 10.21 16.06 -8.18
C SER A 19 10.56 15.55 -6.79
N ALA A 20 10.16 14.33 -6.41
CA ALA A 20 10.67 13.73 -5.20
C ALA A 20 12.15 13.39 -5.46
N ASN A 21 13.05 14.09 -4.75
CA ASN A 21 14.36 13.54 -4.41
C ASN A 21 14.10 12.17 -3.75
N CYS A 22 13.91 11.11 -4.56
CA CYS A 22 13.76 9.74 -4.12
C CYS A 22 15.10 9.37 -3.48
N GLY A 23 15.11 9.48 -2.17
CA GLY A 23 16.30 9.67 -1.34
C GLY A 23 15.90 9.61 0.13
N GLU A 24 16.79 10.10 1.01
CA GLU A 24 16.93 9.79 2.45
C GLU A 24 15.68 9.75 3.36
N ASN A 25 14.48 10.13 2.91
CA ASN A 25 13.22 10.08 3.67
C ASN A 25 12.12 9.17 3.07
N LEU A 26 12.38 8.48 1.94
CA LEU A 26 11.40 7.60 1.31
C LEU A 26 11.21 6.29 2.09
N VAL A 27 9.95 5.92 2.35
CA VAL A 27 9.55 4.59 2.82
C VAL A 27 8.94 3.78 1.66
N LEU A 28 9.57 2.67 1.32
CA LEU A 28 9.04 1.70 0.38
C LEU A 28 8.20 0.66 1.11
N ILE A 29 7.01 0.32 0.62
CA ILE A 29 6.19 -0.79 1.09
C ILE A 29 6.15 -1.85 -0.01
N LEU A 30 6.66 -3.04 0.28
CA LEU A 30 6.59 -4.21 -0.59
C LEU A 30 5.35 -5.04 -0.25
N ASP A 31 4.42 -5.15 -1.20
CA ASP A 31 3.16 -5.86 -1.04
C ASP A 31 3.27 -7.34 -1.42
N TYR A 32 2.88 -8.21 -0.47
CA TYR A 32 2.76 -9.66 -0.65
C TYR A 32 1.29 -10.14 -0.62
N GLY A 33 0.34 -9.21 -0.79
CA GLY A 33 -1.09 -9.49 -0.85
C GLY A 33 -1.80 -9.39 0.50
N SER A 34 -1.25 -8.66 1.47
CA SER A 34 -1.94 -8.43 2.75
C SER A 34 -3.15 -7.53 2.55
N GLN A 35 -4.26 -7.91 3.20
CA GLN A 35 -5.45 -7.06 3.35
C GLN A 35 -5.16 -5.71 4.03
N TYR A 36 -4.02 -5.58 4.72
CA TYR A 36 -3.63 -4.39 5.48
C TYR A 36 -2.50 -3.56 4.83
N THR A 37 -1.98 -3.94 3.65
CA THR A 37 -0.86 -3.19 3.02
C THR A 37 -1.19 -1.70 2.80
N HIS A 38 -2.43 -1.40 2.39
CA HIS A 38 -2.89 -0.02 2.25
C HIS A 38 -2.93 0.75 3.58
N LEU A 39 -3.17 0.05 4.70
CA LEU A 39 -3.13 0.67 6.02
C LEU A 39 -1.71 1.06 6.39
N ILE A 40 -0.70 0.21 6.16
CA ILE A 40 0.71 0.56 6.37
C ILE A 40 1.04 1.85 5.62
N THR A 41 0.75 1.87 4.31
CA THR A 41 0.98 3.04 3.45
C THR A 41 0.32 4.31 4.01
N ARG A 42 -0.93 4.18 4.47
CA ARG A 42 -1.69 5.29 5.08
C ARG A 42 -1.11 5.73 6.43
N ARG A 43 -0.68 4.81 7.29
CA ARG A 43 -0.06 5.14 8.60
C ARG A 43 1.22 5.92 8.41
N VAL A 44 2.07 5.50 7.47
CA VAL A 44 3.31 6.23 7.13
C VAL A 44 3.00 7.66 6.66
N ARG A 45 2.00 7.84 5.77
CA ARG A 45 1.57 9.16 5.31
C ARG A 45 0.96 10.03 6.41
N GLN A 46 0.23 9.43 7.35
CA GLN A 46 -0.32 10.12 8.53
C GLN A 46 0.78 10.68 9.43
N LEU A 47 1.99 10.10 9.39
CA LEU A 47 3.17 10.58 10.09
C LEU A 47 3.93 11.66 9.30
N GLY A 48 3.43 12.10 8.14
CA GLY A 48 4.10 13.12 7.32
C GLY A 48 5.33 12.60 6.58
N VAL A 49 5.34 11.31 6.26
CA VAL A 49 6.43 10.63 5.54
C VAL A 49 5.96 10.16 4.17
N LEU A 50 6.77 10.42 3.14
CA LEU A 50 6.50 9.94 1.79
C LEU A 50 6.57 8.41 1.75
N SER A 51 5.52 7.79 1.24
CA SER A 51 5.43 6.34 1.13
C SER A 51 4.97 5.88 -0.24
N LEU A 52 5.65 4.85 -0.74
CA LEU A 52 5.35 4.20 -2.02
C LEU A 52 5.06 2.72 -1.79
N CYS A 53 3.90 2.26 -2.22
CA CYS A 53 3.54 0.85 -2.21
C CYS A 53 3.81 0.24 -3.59
N VAL A 54 4.57 -0.84 -3.65
CA VAL A 54 4.88 -1.58 -4.89
C VAL A 54 4.63 -3.07 -4.71
N SER A 55 4.37 -3.77 -5.81
CA SER A 55 4.30 -5.23 -5.80
C SER A 55 5.67 -5.83 -5.45
N SER A 56 5.67 -6.93 -4.70
CA SER A 56 6.85 -7.78 -4.47
C SER A 56 7.53 -8.30 -5.75
N THR A 57 6.85 -8.30 -6.89
CA THR A 57 7.38 -8.74 -8.19
C THR A 57 8.17 -7.68 -8.96
N VAL A 58 8.30 -6.47 -8.39
CA VAL A 58 9.03 -5.37 -9.04
C VAL A 58 10.53 -5.73 -9.19
N PRO A 59 11.17 -5.44 -10.34
CA PRO A 59 12.60 -5.73 -10.52
C PRO A 59 13.49 -5.01 -9.49
N LEU A 60 14.57 -5.66 -9.06
CA LEU A 60 15.53 -5.05 -8.11
C LEU A 60 16.04 -3.69 -8.59
N ALA A 61 16.39 -3.57 -9.88
CA ALA A 61 16.90 -2.32 -10.45
C ALA A 61 15.94 -1.13 -10.26
N SER A 62 14.62 -1.38 -10.27
CA SER A 62 13.62 -0.34 -10.01
C SER A 62 13.62 0.06 -8.53
N LEU A 63 13.87 -0.88 -7.61
CA LEU A 63 14.01 -0.60 -6.18
C LEU A 63 15.30 0.18 -5.87
N GLU A 64 16.40 -0.19 -6.54
CA GLU A 64 17.69 0.50 -6.42
C GLU A 64 17.60 1.96 -6.88
N ALA A 65 16.86 2.22 -7.96
CA ALA A 65 16.64 3.56 -8.48
C ALA A 65 15.90 4.47 -7.49
N LEU A 66 15.05 3.91 -6.62
CA LEU A 66 14.28 4.65 -5.62
C LEU A 66 15.11 5.07 -4.40
N ARG A 67 16.21 4.36 -4.10
CA ARG A 67 17.08 4.60 -2.94
C ARG A 67 16.32 4.84 -1.62
N PRO A 68 15.40 3.93 -1.23
CA PRO A 68 14.59 4.13 -0.04
C PRO A 68 15.45 4.15 1.22
N ARG A 69 15.09 5.00 2.19
CA ARG A 69 15.72 4.99 3.51
C ARG A 69 15.32 3.76 4.31
N THR A 70 14.08 3.33 4.09
CA THR A 70 13.49 2.20 4.79
C THR A 70 12.55 1.45 3.86
N SER A 71 12.56 0.12 3.95
CA SER A 71 11.58 -0.74 3.30
C SER A 71 10.76 -1.50 4.34
N ILE A 72 9.44 -1.49 4.19
CA ILE A 72 8.51 -2.28 4.99
C ILE A 72 8.01 -3.44 4.14
N LEU A 73 8.27 -4.67 4.57
CA LEU A 73 7.78 -5.90 3.95
C LEU A 73 6.42 -6.22 4.57
N SER A 74 5.34 -6.15 3.79
CA SER A 74 3.98 -6.35 4.31
C SER A 74 3.75 -7.78 4.81
N GLY A 75 2.61 -7.98 5.49
CA GLY A 75 2.07 -9.32 5.67
C GLY A 75 1.63 -9.94 4.33
N GLY A 76 1.04 -11.13 4.41
CA GLY A 76 0.45 -11.83 3.27
C GLY A 76 -0.36 -13.03 3.75
N PRO A 77 -1.30 -13.54 2.93
CA PRO A 77 -2.13 -14.70 3.27
C PRO A 77 -1.39 -16.04 3.07
N HIS A 78 -0.19 -16.00 2.50
CA HIS A 78 0.57 -17.19 2.10
C HIS A 78 1.43 -17.70 3.26
N SER A 79 1.64 -19.02 3.29
CA SER A 79 2.77 -19.60 4.02
C SER A 79 4.05 -19.41 3.21
N VAL A 80 5.18 -19.15 3.87
CA VAL A 80 6.49 -19.03 3.21
C VAL A 80 6.93 -20.34 2.54
N TRP A 81 6.28 -21.45 2.86
CA TRP A 81 6.54 -22.77 2.30
C TRP A 81 5.73 -23.08 1.04
N ALA A 82 4.71 -22.28 0.72
CA ALA A 82 3.86 -22.55 -0.43
C ALA A 82 4.66 -22.40 -1.73
N MET A 83 4.50 -23.34 -2.67
CA MET A 83 5.10 -23.19 -3.99
C MET A 83 4.57 -21.93 -4.67
N GLY A 84 5.47 -21.08 -5.14
CA GLY A 84 5.11 -19.79 -5.75
C GLY A 84 4.69 -18.73 -4.73
N ALA A 85 4.96 -18.91 -3.44
CA ALA A 85 4.73 -17.88 -2.44
C ALA A 85 5.49 -16.58 -2.82
N PRO A 86 4.87 -15.40 -2.68
CA PRO A 86 5.51 -14.14 -3.03
C PRO A 86 6.80 -13.89 -2.24
N ALA A 87 7.89 -13.52 -2.93
CA ALA A 87 9.16 -13.18 -2.29
C ALA A 87 9.66 -11.82 -2.81
N PHE A 88 10.55 -11.17 -2.07
CA PHE A 88 11.26 -10.00 -2.58
C PHE A 88 12.32 -10.42 -3.63
N PRO A 89 12.74 -9.50 -4.51
CA PRO A 89 13.76 -9.79 -5.52
C PRO A 89 15.07 -10.30 -4.91
N GLU A 90 15.73 -11.23 -5.62
CA GLU A 90 17.08 -11.68 -5.25
C GLU A 90 18.04 -10.48 -5.16
N GLY A 91 18.91 -10.46 -4.15
CA GLY A 91 19.84 -9.35 -3.89
C GLY A 91 19.23 -8.15 -3.15
N PHE A 92 17.92 -8.12 -2.89
CA PHE A 92 17.27 -7.01 -2.20
C PHE A 92 17.86 -6.72 -0.80
N LEU A 93 18.13 -7.75 0.00
CA LEU A 93 18.70 -7.56 1.35
C LEU A 93 20.14 -7.05 1.29
N ASP A 94 20.94 -7.52 0.33
CA ASP A 94 22.31 -7.05 0.13
C ASP A 94 22.34 -5.58 -0.32
N PHE A 95 21.43 -5.22 -1.23
CA PHE A 95 21.18 -3.83 -1.60
C PHE A 95 20.81 -2.98 -0.38
N ALA A 96 19.80 -3.39 0.40
CA ALA A 96 19.35 -2.63 1.56
C ALA A 96 20.49 -2.44 2.58
N ALA A 97 21.27 -3.49 2.85
CA ALA A 97 22.42 -3.43 3.76
C ALA A 97 23.51 -2.48 3.26
N SER A 98 23.89 -2.57 1.98
CA SER A 98 24.95 -1.74 1.36
C SER A 98 24.54 -0.28 1.18
N ALA A 99 23.26 -0.01 0.91
CA ALA A 99 22.70 1.33 0.81
C ALA A 99 22.51 2.01 2.18
N GLY A 100 22.66 1.28 3.27
CA GLY A 100 22.41 1.81 4.61
C GLY A 100 20.93 1.92 4.96
N ALA A 101 20.06 1.24 4.22
CA ALA A 101 18.62 1.26 4.43
C ALA A 101 18.20 0.33 5.57
N HIS A 102 17.06 0.64 6.19
CA HIS A 102 16.44 -0.21 7.20
C HIS A 102 15.38 -1.11 6.56
N VAL A 103 15.18 -2.31 7.11
CA VAL A 103 14.12 -3.23 6.66
C VAL A 103 13.26 -3.63 7.84
N LEU A 104 11.94 -3.45 7.72
CA LEU A 104 10.95 -3.92 8.70
C LEU A 104 10.05 -4.97 8.06
N GLY A 105 10.10 -6.20 8.54
CA GLY A 105 9.14 -7.24 8.17
C GLY A 105 7.92 -7.23 9.09
N ILE A 106 6.72 -7.30 8.52
CA ILE A 106 5.46 -7.43 9.27
C ILE A 106 4.82 -8.77 8.94
N CYS A 107 4.54 -9.58 9.96
CA CYS A 107 3.96 -10.92 9.85
C CYS A 107 4.71 -11.77 8.79
N TYR A 108 4.10 -12.04 7.63
CA TYR A 108 4.74 -12.73 6.50
C TYR A 108 6.08 -12.10 6.09
N GLY A 109 6.19 -10.77 6.08
CA GLY A 109 7.44 -10.08 5.76
C GLY A 109 8.58 -10.39 6.75
N MET A 110 8.26 -10.58 8.04
CA MET A 110 9.22 -11.02 9.05
C MET A 110 9.64 -12.48 8.80
N GLN A 111 8.69 -13.35 8.44
CA GLN A 111 8.98 -14.75 8.14
C GLN A 111 9.88 -14.89 6.91
N LEU A 112 9.60 -14.14 5.84
CA LEU A 112 10.45 -14.07 4.65
C LEU A 112 11.88 -13.61 5.01
N LEU A 113 11.99 -12.52 5.78
CA LEU A 113 13.28 -11.99 6.22
C LEU A 113 14.09 -13.05 6.98
N VAL A 114 13.46 -13.75 7.92
CA VAL A 114 14.09 -14.83 8.70
C VAL A 114 14.51 -15.99 7.81
N GLN A 115 13.62 -16.47 6.92
CA GLN A 115 13.90 -17.59 6.03
C GLN A 115 15.05 -17.29 5.08
N SER A 116 15.05 -16.11 4.44
CA SER A 116 16.09 -15.71 3.49
C SER A 116 17.46 -15.52 4.13
N LEU A 117 17.52 -15.29 5.45
CA LEU A 117 18.78 -15.14 6.19
C LEU A 117 19.23 -16.45 6.88
N GLY A 118 18.60 -17.59 6.58
CA GLY A 118 19.00 -18.91 7.09
C GLY A 118 18.35 -19.32 8.42
N GLY A 119 17.38 -18.54 8.90
CA GLY A 119 16.50 -18.95 10.00
C GLY A 119 15.57 -20.11 9.62
N ALA A 120 14.72 -20.51 10.56
CA ALA A 120 13.72 -21.56 10.33
C ALA A 120 12.34 -21.11 10.78
N ILE A 121 11.36 -21.39 9.93
CA ILE A 121 9.93 -21.12 10.13
C ILE A 121 9.20 -22.46 10.17
N GLU A 122 8.34 -22.69 11.14
CA GLU A 122 7.51 -23.90 11.18
C GLU A 122 6.03 -23.51 11.26
N PRO A 123 5.11 -24.35 10.77
CA PRO A 123 3.70 -24.18 11.09
C PRO A 123 3.52 -24.14 12.60
N GLY A 124 2.89 -23.10 13.13
CA GLY A 124 2.62 -22.98 14.56
C GLY A 124 1.71 -24.11 15.04
N GLU A 125 1.93 -24.61 16.25
CA GLU A 125 1.03 -25.61 16.86
C GLU A 125 -0.39 -25.06 17.05
N TRP A 126 -0.50 -23.74 17.21
CA TRP A 126 -1.75 -23.00 17.34
C TRP A 126 -1.71 -21.79 16.42
N GLN A 127 -2.76 -21.55 15.65
CA GLN A 127 -2.83 -20.33 14.86
C GLN A 127 -3.26 -19.16 15.76
N GLU A 128 -2.33 -18.23 16.03
CA GLU A 128 -2.61 -17.03 16.82
C GLU A 128 -3.33 -16.00 15.95
N TYR A 129 -4.67 -16.02 16.02
CA TYR A 129 -5.51 -14.98 15.43
C TYR A 129 -6.19 -14.16 16.51
N GLY A 130 -5.96 -12.84 16.47
CA GLY A 130 -6.70 -11.88 17.26
C GLY A 130 -5.84 -11.09 18.24
N LYS A 131 -6.48 -10.57 19.28
CA LYS A 131 -5.83 -9.73 20.29
C LYS A 131 -4.95 -10.58 21.19
N MET A 132 -3.71 -10.18 21.33
CA MET A 132 -2.76 -10.83 22.21
C MET A 132 -1.89 -9.82 22.94
N ASP A 133 -1.52 -10.13 24.18
CA ASP A 133 -0.55 -9.34 24.90
C ASP A 133 0.88 -9.80 24.55
N VAL A 134 1.74 -8.82 24.36
CA VAL A 134 3.16 -8.98 24.06
C VAL A 134 3.97 -8.32 25.14
N GLU A 135 5.01 -9.00 25.60
CA GLU A 135 5.96 -8.48 26.59
C GLU A 135 7.30 -8.20 25.93
N VAL A 136 7.85 -7.02 26.20
CA VAL A 136 9.18 -6.63 25.73
C VAL A 136 10.21 -7.32 26.61
N THR A 137 11.01 -8.20 26.02
CA THR A 137 11.95 -9.06 26.73
C THR A 137 13.37 -8.51 26.76
N ALA A 138 13.70 -7.60 25.84
CA ALA A 138 15.03 -7.02 25.74
C ALA A 138 15.18 -5.79 26.67
N PRO A 139 16.29 -5.65 27.42
CA PRO A 139 16.54 -4.48 28.28
C PRO A 139 16.64 -3.16 27.51
N SER A 140 17.11 -3.23 26.27
CA SER A 140 17.16 -2.15 25.29
C SER A 140 16.72 -2.76 23.97
N SER A 141 15.77 -2.13 23.28
CA SER A 141 15.37 -2.50 21.92
C SER A 141 15.37 -1.26 21.04
N ALA A 142 15.77 -1.40 19.79
CA ALA A 142 15.58 -0.34 18.81
C ALA A 142 14.08 -0.16 18.49
N LEU A 143 13.28 -1.23 18.53
CA LEU A 143 11.83 -1.16 18.25
C LEU A 143 10.99 -0.62 19.42
N TYR A 144 11.47 -0.75 20.65
CA TYR A 144 10.69 -0.41 21.87
C TYR A 144 11.37 0.56 22.83
N GLY A 145 12.57 1.05 22.49
CA GLY A 145 13.37 1.89 23.38
C GLY A 145 13.88 1.15 24.62
N GLU A 146 13.99 1.87 25.73
CA GLU A 146 14.41 1.31 27.02
C GLU A 146 13.25 0.61 27.75
N ALA A 147 13.54 -0.54 28.38
CA ALA A 147 12.55 -1.47 28.94
C ALA A 147 11.61 -0.88 30.02
N ASP A 148 11.93 0.26 30.61
CA ASP A 148 11.06 0.91 31.60
C ASP A 148 9.91 1.74 30.97
N ALA A 149 9.95 1.99 29.66
CA ALA A 149 8.90 2.75 28.96
C ALA A 149 7.70 1.88 28.55
N VAL A 150 7.93 0.66 28.05
CA VAL A 150 6.88 -0.25 27.55
C VAL A 150 7.17 -1.69 27.95
N LYS A 151 6.46 -2.20 28.97
CA LYS A 151 6.64 -3.60 29.43
C LYS A 151 5.69 -4.58 28.75
N ARG A 152 4.50 -4.10 28.37
CA ARG A 152 3.45 -4.92 27.78
C ARG A 152 2.57 -4.09 26.86
N GLN A 153 2.18 -4.65 25.72
CA GLN A 153 1.26 -4.02 24.77
C GLN A 153 0.27 -5.04 24.21
N MET A 154 -0.93 -4.58 23.89
CA MET A 154 -1.91 -5.37 23.16
C MET A 154 -1.64 -5.22 21.67
N VAL A 155 -1.57 -6.33 20.95
CA VAL A 155 -1.37 -6.35 19.51
C VAL A 155 -2.37 -7.26 18.81
N TRP A 156 -2.45 -7.11 17.50
CA TRP A 156 -3.21 -7.98 16.62
C TRP A 156 -2.30 -9.01 15.93
N MET A 157 -2.37 -10.26 16.37
CA MET A 157 -1.73 -11.41 15.73
C MET A 157 -2.61 -11.96 14.61
N SER A 158 -1.98 -12.40 13.52
CA SER A 158 -2.67 -13.02 12.38
C SER A 158 -1.70 -13.91 11.60
N HIS A 159 -1.18 -14.96 12.24
CA HIS A 159 -0.24 -15.88 11.60
C HIS A 159 -0.57 -17.34 11.88
N GLY A 160 -0.28 -18.18 10.88
CA GLY A 160 -0.31 -19.64 11.00
C GLY A 160 1.08 -20.26 11.14
N ASP A 161 2.12 -19.54 10.74
CA ASP A 161 3.51 -19.98 10.80
C ASP A 161 4.27 -19.16 11.86
N GLU A 162 5.29 -19.75 12.47
CA GLU A 162 6.09 -19.15 13.54
C GLU A 162 7.59 -19.31 13.29
N VAL A 163 8.36 -18.34 13.79
CA VAL A 163 9.82 -18.42 13.76
C VAL A 163 10.31 -19.33 14.89
N VAL A 164 10.98 -20.43 14.54
CA VAL A 164 11.57 -21.36 15.53
C VAL A 164 13.07 -21.21 15.68
N ARG A 165 13.77 -20.72 14.64
CA ARG A 165 15.21 -20.44 14.68
C ARG A 165 15.49 -19.09 14.05
N LEU A 166 16.14 -18.21 14.81
CA LEU A 166 16.58 -16.92 14.30
C LEU A 166 17.83 -17.02 13.41
N PRO A 167 17.98 -16.12 12.43
CA PRO A 167 19.24 -15.94 11.73
C PRO A 167 20.34 -15.44 12.67
N GLU A 168 21.60 -15.63 12.28
CA GLU A 168 22.73 -15.13 13.06
C GLU A 168 22.69 -13.61 13.26
N GLY A 169 22.96 -13.17 14.49
CA GLY A 169 22.97 -11.75 14.89
C GLY A 169 21.59 -11.14 15.15
N PHE A 170 20.50 -11.90 15.01
CA PHE A 170 19.18 -11.45 15.43
C PHE A 170 18.91 -11.76 16.89
N GLU A 171 18.22 -10.84 17.56
CA GLU A 171 17.77 -10.97 18.94
C GLU A 171 16.24 -10.95 19.00
N VAL A 172 15.66 -11.70 19.94
CA VAL A 172 14.24 -11.59 20.28
C VAL A 172 14.05 -10.43 21.24
N VAL A 173 13.22 -9.47 20.85
CA VAL A 173 12.96 -8.27 21.67
C VAL A 173 11.57 -8.21 22.26
N ALA A 174 10.62 -8.98 21.73
CA ALA A 174 9.33 -9.18 22.37
C ALA A 174 8.78 -10.59 22.13
N ARG A 175 8.02 -11.09 23.09
CA ARG A 175 7.30 -12.38 23.01
C ARG A 175 5.85 -12.24 23.39
N SER A 176 4.99 -13.04 22.78
CA SER A 176 3.61 -13.17 23.23
C SER A 176 3.56 -13.83 24.62
N VAL A 177 2.46 -13.63 25.35
CA VAL A 177 2.21 -14.36 26.61
C VAL A 177 2.17 -15.89 26.45
N GLN A 178 1.98 -16.38 25.22
CA GLN A 178 2.01 -17.81 24.89
C GLN A 178 3.43 -18.31 24.55
N GLY A 179 4.41 -17.40 24.47
CA GLY A 179 5.83 -17.70 24.25
C GLY A 179 6.31 -17.46 22.82
N SER A 180 5.41 -17.21 21.88
CA SER A 180 5.75 -16.99 20.46
C SER A 180 6.59 -15.74 20.26
N ILE A 181 7.50 -15.78 19.29
CA ILE A 181 8.36 -14.63 18.96
C ILE A 181 7.51 -13.55 18.32
N ALA A 182 7.38 -12.40 18.99
CA ALA A 182 6.53 -11.32 18.52
C ALA A 182 7.31 -10.19 17.84
N ALA A 183 8.58 -10.01 18.19
CA ALA A 183 9.45 -9.05 17.54
C ALA A 183 10.92 -9.45 17.60
N ILE A 184 11.64 -9.14 16.53
CA ILE A 184 13.07 -9.43 16.35
C ILE A 184 13.81 -8.21 15.82
N GLU A 185 15.10 -8.11 16.13
CA GLU A 185 15.95 -7.07 15.56
C GLU A 185 17.38 -7.55 15.34
N ASN A 186 18.03 -6.98 14.32
CA ASN A 186 19.46 -7.03 14.08
C ASN A 186 19.91 -5.60 13.78
N ARG A 187 20.51 -4.94 14.77
CA ARG A 187 20.90 -3.52 14.69
C ARG A 187 22.06 -3.29 13.72
N GLU A 188 22.99 -4.23 13.64
CA GLU A 188 24.14 -4.14 12.75
C GLU A 188 23.71 -4.15 11.28
N LYS A 189 22.78 -5.05 10.94
CA LYS A 189 22.20 -5.15 9.60
C LYS A 189 21.05 -4.16 9.34
N ARG A 190 20.53 -3.50 10.38
CA ARG A 190 19.32 -2.64 10.36
C ARG A 190 18.07 -3.38 9.87
N PHE A 191 17.93 -4.64 10.28
CA PHE A 191 16.80 -5.48 9.91
C PHE A 191 15.95 -5.79 11.14
N TYR A 192 14.63 -5.66 11.00
CA TYR A 192 13.66 -5.70 12.08
C TYR A 192 12.46 -6.52 11.65
N GLY A 193 11.77 -7.12 12.62
CA GLY A 193 10.57 -7.91 12.37
C GLY A 193 9.54 -7.75 13.48
N LEU A 194 8.28 -7.64 13.09
CA LEU A 194 7.11 -7.71 13.96
C LEU A 194 6.21 -8.83 13.46
N GLN A 195 5.86 -9.77 14.33
CA GLN A 195 4.95 -10.87 13.98
C GLN A 195 3.48 -10.42 13.98
N TYR A 196 3.20 -9.30 14.65
CA TYR A 196 1.87 -8.66 14.73
C TYR A 196 1.72 -7.50 13.74
N HIS A 197 0.50 -7.01 13.60
CA HIS A 197 0.15 -5.89 12.71
C HIS A 197 0.09 -4.55 13.47
N PRO A 198 1.13 -3.69 13.43
CA PRO A 198 1.08 -2.37 14.05
C PRO A 198 0.16 -1.37 13.32
N GLU A 199 -0.20 -1.63 12.06
CA GLU A 199 -0.98 -0.74 11.20
C GLU A 199 -2.48 -0.71 11.53
N VAL A 200 -2.98 -1.74 12.21
CA VAL A 200 -4.40 -1.92 12.53
C VAL A 200 -4.76 -1.27 13.88
N THR A 201 -6.00 -0.81 14.00
CA THR A 201 -6.52 -0.18 15.23
C THR A 201 -6.61 -1.14 16.43
N HIS A 202 -6.57 -2.44 16.18
CA HIS A 202 -6.55 -3.47 17.22
C HIS A 202 -5.21 -3.57 17.95
N SER A 203 -4.16 -2.92 17.45
CA SER A 203 -2.87 -2.71 18.10
C SER A 203 -2.80 -1.24 18.56
N PRO A 204 -3.25 -0.87 19.77
CA PRO A 204 -3.42 0.53 20.16
C PRO A 204 -2.11 1.34 20.12
N GLN A 205 -0.99 0.69 20.48
CA GLN A 205 0.37 1.25 20.44
C GLN A 205 1.07 1.05 19.08
N GLY A 206 0.39 0.48 18.08
CA GLY A 206 0.98 0.17 16.79
C GLY A 206 1.46 1.41 16.03
N MET A 207 0.71 2.52 16.10
CA MET A 207 1.13 3.80 15.51
C MET A 207 2.37 4.37 16.20
N GLU A 208 2.46 4.25 17.53
CA GLU A 208 3.63 4.68 18.29
C GLU A 208 4.86 3.85 17.92
N THR A 209 4.69 2.52 17.76
CA THR A 209 5.76 1.63 17.27
C THR A 209 6.26 2.05 15.90
N LEU A 210 5.36 2.34 14.94
CA LEU A 210 5.74 2.80 13.61
C LEU A 210 6.41 4.18 13.65
N CYS A 211 5.91 5.09 14.49
CA CYS A 211 6.47 6.42 14.70
C CYS A 211 7.93 6.32 15.19
N HIS A 212 8.15 5.55 16.26
CA HIS A 212 9.48 5.32 16.83
C HIS A 212 10.42 4.68 15.81
N PHE A 213 9.96 3.64 15.11
CA PHE A 213 10.76 2.98 14.09
C PHE A 213 11.17 3.95 12.95
N LEU A 214 10.23 4.74 12.41
CA LEU A 214 10.54 5.62 11.29
C LEU A 214 11.44 6.79 11.70
N PHE A 215 11.21 7.40 12.86
CA PHE A 215 11.92 8.62 13.24
C PHE A 215 13.17 8.34 14.07
N ASP A 216 13.07 7.55 15.11
CA ASP A 216 14.18 7.34 16.05
C ASP A 216 15.16 6.28 15.54
N VAL A 217 14.65 5.20 14.92
CA VAL A 217 15.51 4.14 14.37
C VAL A 217 16.00 4.50 12.97
N CYS A 218 15.08 4.82 12.05
CA CYS A 218 15.47 5.06 10.67
C CYS A 218 16.03 6.47 10.45
N GLY A 219 15.76 7.43 11.34
CA GLY A 219 16.20 8.82 11.20
C GLY A 219 15.48 9.58 10.09
N ILE A 220 14.28 9.14 9.69
CA ILE A 220 13.47 9.82 8.67
C ILE A 220 12.96 11.15 9.24
N LYS A 221 12.83 12.16 8.38
CA LYS A 221 12.20 13.43 8.74
C LYS A 221 10.78 13.50 8.20
N ALA A 222 9.85 14.01 9.01
CA ALA A 222 8.49 14.29 8.59
C ALA A 222 8.41 15.59 7.77
N ASP A 223 8.96 15.56 6.56
CA ASP A 223 9.01 16.71 5.65
C ASP A 223 7.95 16.67 4.55
N TRP A 224 7.25 15.54 4.39
CA TRP A 224 6.24 15.38 3.36
C TRP A 224 4.89 15.93 3.80
N LYS A 225 4.36 16.89 3.02
CA LYS A 225 3.02 17.44 3.23
C LYS A 225 2.14 17.08 2.04
N MET A 226 0.86 16.81 2.34
CA MET A 226 -0.15 16.63 1.29
C MET A 226 -0.29 17.84 0.35
N GLN A 227 0.08 19.04 0.82
CA GLN A 227 0.09 20.24 -0.02
C GLN A 227 1.12 20.13 -1.14
N ASP A 228 2.27 19.51 -0.88
CA ASP A 228 3.33 19.33 -1.88
C ASP A 228 2.82 18.42 -3.01
N VAL A 229 2.08 17.37 -2.67
CA VAL A 229 1.42 16.49 -3.67
C VAL A 229 0.41 17.26 -4.51
N LEU A 230 -0.41 18.11 -3.90
CA LEU A 230 -1.37 18.92 -4.66
C LEU A 230 -0.67 19.78 -5.70
N ASP A 231 0.41 20.46 -5.31
CA ASP A 231 1.15 21.35 -6.19
C ASP A 231 1.90 20.57 -7.29
N GLU A 232 2.47 19.40 -6.97
CA GLU A 232 3.11 18.48 -7.92
C GLU A 232 2.13 17.91 -8.95
N GLU A 233 0.95 17.48 -8.52
CA GLU A 233 -0.06 16.93 -9.42
C GLU A 233 -0.62 18.03 -10.34
N ILE A 234 -0.81 19.25 -9.82
CA ILE A 234 -1.19 20.41 -10.64
C ILE A 234 -0.13 20.66 -11.72
N TRP A 235 1.15 20.68 -11.33
CA TRP A 235 2.25 20.89 -12.27
C TRP A 235 2.36 19.77 -13.32
N THR A 236 2.15 18.52 -12.91
CA THR A 236 2.15 17.35 -13.79
C THR A 236 1.04 17.47 -14.84
N ILE A 237 -0.18 17.78 -14.41
CA ILE A 237 -1.32 17.99 -15.32
C ILE A 237 -1.03 19.14 -16.30
N GLN A 238 -0.52 20.27 -15.81
CA GLN A 238 -0.16 21.43 -16.64
C GLN A 238 0.94 21.11 -17.66
N SER A 239 1.85 20.20 -17.32
CA SER A 239 2.95 19.79 -18.21
C SER A 239 2.50 18.75 -19.25
N MET A 240 1.50 17.95 -18.92
CA MET A 240 0.94 16.94 -19.82
C MET A 240 -0.07 17.50 -20.81
N VAL A 241 -0.84 18.53 -20.42
CA VAL A 241 -1.91 19.11 -21.24
C VAL A 241 -1.39 20.36 -21.93
N GLY A 242 -1.30 20.32 -23.26
CA GLY A 242 -0.88 21.45 -24.08
C GLY A 242 -1.73 22.72 -23.87
N PRO A 243 -1.23 23.91 -24.24
CA PRO A 243 -1.89 25.19 -23.91
C PRO A 243 -3.32 25.31 -24.46
N ASP A 244 -3.57 24.72 -25.64
CA ASP A 244 -4.87 24.76 -26.32
C ASP A 244 -5.64 23.43 -26.21
N GLU A 245 -5.11 22.44 -25.48
CA GLU A 245 -5.76 21.15 -25.31
C GLU A 245 -6.86 21.23 -24.24
N HIS A 246 -7.92 20.45 -24.45
CA HIS A 246 -9.05 20.32 -23.53
C HIS A 246 -9.11 18.90 -22.98
N VAL A 247 -9.62 18.77 -21.76
CA VAL A 247 -9.73 17.48 -21.06
C VAL A 247 -11.19 17.19 -20.78
N THR A 248 -11.64 15.96 -21.02
CA THR A 248 -12.97 15.49 -20.63
C THR A 248 -12.88 14.64 -19.37
N CYS A 249 -13.87 14.74 -18.49
CA CYS A 249 -13.93 13.97 -17.24
C CYS A 249 -15.34 13.42 -17.04
N ALA A 250 -15.44 12.11 -16.86
CA ALA A 250 -16.65 11.45 -16.40
C ALA A 250 -16.86 11.71 -14.90
N LEU A 251 -17.85 12.53 -14.55
CA LEU A 251 -18.31 12.70 -13.18
C LEU A 251 -19.33 11.63 -12.85
N SER A 252 -19.18 11.02 -11.67
CA SER A 252 -20.11 10.03 -11.13
C SER A 252 -20.79 10.49 -9.83
N GLY A 253 -20.40 11.64 -9.28
CA GLY A 253 -20.80 12.08 -7.94
C GLY A 253 -20.04 11.38 -6.80
N GLY A 254 -19.16 10.42 -7.12
CA GLY A 254 -18.26 9.80 -6.16
C GLY A 254 -17.12 10.74 -5.73
N VAL A 255 -16.53 10.45 -4.57
CA VAL A 255 -15.40 11.24 -4.03
C VAL A 255 -14.23 11.25 -5.02
N ASP A 256 -13.87 10.12 -5.60
CA ASP A 256 -12.72 10.00 -6.51
C ASP A 256 -12.87 10.87 -7.76
N SER A 257 -13.99 10.75 -8.47
CA SER A 257 -14.25 11.54 -9.69
C SER A 257 -14.37 13.03 -9.38
N THR A 258 -14.94 13.40 -8.24
CA THR A 258 -15.06 14.79 -7.80
C THR A 258 -13.72 15.41 -7.43
N VAL A 259 -12.86 14.67 -6.71
CA VAL A 259 -11.50 15.13 -6.37
C VAL A 259 -10.65 15.25 -7.63
N ALA A 260 -10.69 14.25 -8.52
CA ALA A 260 -9.97 14.29 -9.80
C ALA A 260 -10.41 15.49 -10.66
N ALA A 261 -11.72 15.70 -10.82
CA ALA A 261 -12.25 16.86 -11.55
C ALA A 261 -11.81 18.18 -10.91
N THR A 262 -11.86 18.29 -9.57
CA THR A 262 -11.44 19.49 -8.85
C THR A 262 -9.95 19.78 -9.05
N LEU A 263 -9.12 18.73 -9.04
CA LEU A 263 -7.67 18.82 -9.23
C LEU A 263 -7.32 19.28 -10.65
N VAL A 264 -7.92 18.65 -11.67
CA VAL A 264 -7.72 19.05 -13.07
C VAL A 264 -8.25 20.47 -13.32
N HIS A 265 -9.42 20.82 -12.78
CA HIS A 265 -9.95 22.18 -12.89
C HIS A 265 -9.02 23.21 -12.25
N LYS A 266 -8.41 22.92 -11.10
CA LYS A 266 -7.39 23.78 -10.50
C LYS A 266 -6.16 23.96 -11.40
N ALA A 267 -5.80 22.92 -12.17
CA ALA A 267 -4.63 22.94 -13.04
C ALA A 267 -4.87 23.67 -14.37
N ILE A 268 -6.02 23.47 -15.02
CA ILE A 268 -6.28 23.95 -16.39
C ILE A 268 -7.53 24.82 -16.56
N GLY A 269 -8.29 25.06 -15.48
CA GLY A 269 -9.48 25.91 -15.47
C GLY A 269 -10.61 25.39 -16.35
N ASP A 270 -11.25 26.30 -17.09
CA ASP A 270 -12.41 26.05 -17.97
C ASP A 270 -12.11 25.14 -19.17
N ARG A 271 -10.86 24.67 -19.32
CA ARG A 271 -10.49 23.67 -20.32
C ARG A 271 -10.89 22.24 -19.92
N LEU A 272 -11.34 22.05 -18.69
CA LEU A 272 -11.94 20.81 -18.23
C LEU A 272 -13.45 20.77 -18.52
N HIS A 273 -13.88 19.74 -19.23
CA HIS A 273 -15.28 19.45 -19.53
C HIS A 273 -15.75 18.24 -18.74
N CYS A 274 -16.58 18.47 -17.73
CA CYS A 274 -17.14 17.40 -16.92
C CYS A 274 -18.50 16.94 -17.45
N VAL A 275 -18.69 15.63 -17.53
CA VAL A 275 -19.94 14.98 -17.97
C VAL A 275 -20.45 14.10 -16.86
N PHE A 276 -21.67 14.36 -16.40
CA PHE A 276 -22.39 13.45 -15.53
C PHE A 276 -23.50 12.80 -16.34
N VAL A 277 -23.46 11.47 -16.48
CA VAL A 277 -24.49 10.68 -17.19
C VAL A 277 -25.48 10.15 -16.16
N ASP A 278 -26.72 10.64 -16.22
CA ASP A 278 -27.79 10.06 -15.44
C ASP A 278 -28.28 8.78 -16.12
N ASN A 279 -28.03 7.65 -15.45
CA ASN A 279 -28.42 6.32 -15.92
C ASN A 279 -29.79 5.87 -15.36
N GLY A 280 -30.49 6.73 -14.62
CA GLY A 280 -31.78 6.42 -13.99
C GLY A 280 -31.69 5.47 -12.79
N LEU A 281 -30.48 5.19 -12.29
CA LEU A 281 -30.23 4.28 -11.15
C LEU A 281 -29.68 5.01 -9.91
N LEU A 282 -29.55 6.33 -9.98
CA LEU A 282 -29.01 7.17 -8.91
C LEU A 282 -30.14 7.91 -8.18
N SER A 283 -29.89 8.31 -6.93
CA SER A 283 -30.72 9.28 -6.22
C SER A 283 -30.41 10.70 -6.72
N ASP A 284 -31.44 11.55 -6.80
CA ASP A 284 -31.41 12.91 -7.36
C ASP A 284 -30.16 13.72 -6.94
N LEU A 285 -29.35 14.13 -7.93
CA LEU A 285 -28.11 14.89 -7.74
C LEU A 285 -28.22 16.25 -8.44
N PRO A 286 -27.95 17.38 -7.74
CA PRO A 286 -28.12 18.73 -8.30
C PRO A 286 -26.94 19.14 -9.17
N VAL A 287 -26.70 18.43 -10.28
CA VAL A 287 -25.61 18.68 -11.23
C VAL A 287 -26.17 18.66 -12.65
N THR A 288 -25.71 19.56 -13.52
CA THR A 288 -26.06 19.53 -14.95
C THR A 288 -25.60 18.22 -15.57
N CYS A 289 -26.54 17.47 -16.17
CA CYS A 289 -26.33 16.09 -16.57
C CYS A 289 -26.82 15.81 -18.00
N VAL A 290 -26.29 14.74 -18.58
CA VAL A 290 -26.86 14.08 -19.76
C VAL A 290 -27.83 13.03 -19.24
N ASP A 291 -29.14 13.28 -19.41
CA ASP A 291 -30.17 12.30 -19.07
C ASP A 291 -30.21 11.18 -20.10
N ALA A 292 -29.77 9.99 -19.70
CA ALA A 292 -29.84 8.75 -20.46
C ALA A 292 -30.71 7.69 -19.76
N SER A 293 -31.51 8.08 -18.78
CA SER A 293 -32.27 7.17 -17.92
C SER A 293 -33.17 6.21 -18.70
N GLU A 294 -33.91 6.71 -19.69
CA GLU A 294 -34.79 5.88 -20.54
C GLU A 294 -33.98 4.84 -21.35
N GLN A 295 -32.82 5.23 -21.89
CA GLN A 295 -31.94 4.34 -22.66
C GLN A 295 -31.41 3.20 -21.78
N PHE A 296 -30.92 3.50 -20.59
CA PHE A 296 -30.43 2.49 -19.66
C PHE A 296 -31.55 1.56 -19.16
N LEU A 297 -32.69 2.12 -18.73
CA LEU A 297 -33.80 1.35 -18.18
C LEU A 297 -34.45 0.45 -19.23
N SER A 298 -34.53 0.88 -20.48
CA SER A 298 -35.05 0.07 -21.58
C SER A 298 -34.13 -1.11 -21.91
N ASN A 299 -32.82 -0.89 -21.95
CA ASN A 299 -31.84 -1.95 -22.23
C ASN A 299 -31.65 -2.95 -21.07
N LEU A 300 -32.04 -2.57 -19.85
CA LEU A 300 -32.04 -3.46 -18.67
C LEU A 300 -33.33 -4.27 -18.50
N LYS A 301 -34.36 -4.01 -19.31
CA LYS A 301 -35.68 -4.65 -19.17
C LYS A 301 -35.59 -6.17 -19.38
N GLY A 302 -36.02 -6.92 -18.37
CA GLY A 302 -36.08 -8.39 -18.42
C GLY A 302 -34.73 -9.09 -18.26
N ILE A 303 -33.66 -8.35 -17.96
CA ILE A 303 -32.36 -8.94 -17.62
C ILE A 303 -32.34 -9.29 -16.14
N GLU A 304 -32.03 -10.54 -15.81
CA GLU A 304 -31.93 -11.01 -14.42
C GLU A 304 -30.47 -11.20 -13.98
N ASP A 305 -29.62 -11.70 -14.88
CA ASP A 305 -28.22 -12.01 -14.62
C ASP A 305 -27.40 -10.75 -14.25
N PRO A 306 -26.74 -10.73 -13.08
CA PRO A 306 -26.02 -9.55 -12.60
C PRO A 306 -24.81 -9.18 -13.47
N GLU A 307 -24.10 -10.15 -14.04
CA GLU A 307 -22.94 -9.89 -14.90
C GLU A 307 -23.38 -9.33 -16.25
N GLN A 308 -24.50 -9.81 -16.79
CA GLN A 308 -25.11 -9.27 -17.98
C GLN A 308 -25.59 -7.83 -17.77
N LYS A 309 -26.22 -7.52 -16.62
CA LYS A 309 -26.57 -6.14 -16.26
C LYS A 309 -25.34 -5.23 -16.24
N ARG A 310 -24.25 -5.67 -15.59
CA ARG A 310 -22.99 -4.90 -15.53
C ARG A 310 -22.44 -4.60 -16.92
N LYS A 311 -22.43 -5.59 -17.82
CA LYS A 311 -21.96 -5.41 -19.20
C LYS A 311 -22.82 -4.42 -19.98
N ILE A 312 -24.15 -4.51 -19.87
CA ILE A 312 -25.08 -3.59 -20.54
C ILE A 312 -24.86 -2.16 -20.03
N ILE A 313 -24.85 -1.95 -18.71
CA ILE A 313 -24.62 -0.62 -18.11
C ILE A 313 -23.28 -0.03 -18.58
N GLY A 314 -22.22 -0.83 -18.59
CA GLY A 314 -20.91 -0.38 -19.04
C GLY A 314 -20.88 0.03 -20.52
N LEU A 315 -21.52 -0.76 -21.39
CA LEU A 315 -21.60 -0.46 -22.82
C LEU A 315 -22.41 0.81 -23.10
N GLU A 316 -23.56 0.98 -22.46
CA GLU A 316 -24.39 2.18 -22.62
C GLU A 316 -23.69 3.43 -22.11
N PHE A 317 -22.96 3.32 -20.99
CA PHE A 317 -22.18 4.43 -20.46
C PHE A 317 -21.11 4.90 -21.45
N ILE A 318 -20.36 3.96 -22.04
CA ILE A 318 -19.36 4.27 -23.06
C ILE A 318 -20.03 4.95 -24.25
N ALA A 319 -21.16 4.43 -24.75
CA ALA A 319 -21.85 4.99 -25.90
C ALA A 319 -22.34 6.43 -25.67
N VAL A 320 -22.91 6.73 -24.50
CA VAL A 320 -23.37 8.08 -24.15
C VAL A 320 -22.19 9.03 -23.95
N PHE A 321 -21.12 8.57 -23.30
CA PHE A 321 -19.93 9.38 -23.06
C PHE A 321 -19.18 9.70 -24.37
N ASP A 322 -19.00 8.73 -25.26
CA ASP A 322 -18.40 8.93 -26.59
C ASP A 322 -19.22 9.93 -27.42
N GLY A 323 -20.55 9.88 -27.32
CA GLY A 323 -21.43 10.85 -27.97
C GLY A 323 -21.28 12.29 -27.47
N PHE A 324 -20.82 12.49 -26.23
CA PHE A 324 -20.52 13.82 -25.68
C PHE A 324 -19.12 14.30 -26.08
N ALA A 325 -18.16 13.40 -26.19
CA ALA A 325 -16.76 13.73 -26.44
C ALA A 325 -16.47 14.16 -27.89
N HIS A 326 -17.42 13.96 -28.81
CA HIS A 326 -17.36 14.31 -30.23
C HIS A 326 -18.17 15.57 -30.56
#